data_AF-A0A8R1UAU3-F1
#
_entry.id   AF-A0A8R1UAU3-F1
#
_cell.length_a   1.000
_cell.length_b   1.000
_cell.length_c   1.000
_cell.angle_alpha   90.00
_cell.angle_beta   90.00
_cell.angle_gamma   90.00
#
_symmetry.space_group_name_H-M   'P 1'
#
loop_
_entity.id
_entity.type
_entity.pdbx_description
1 polymer ?
#
loop_
_entity_poly.entity_id
_entity_poly.type
_entity_poly.pdbx_seq_one_letter_code
_entity_poly.pdbx_strand_id
1 'polypeptide(L)'
;MQAAKPAGVGKSNQSSKGNASKVLVIQEYKRRLRDNIRSLNENFVQLITAAKIKQEDEVHKCPNGRMAEHATTRYEMKVRAALIVKACDELSKLTNDLKEFLILHDFNFLTEAISKAENECDDKLRHQLKKHNDLRIDIAKIVFDVDKELQEHFSLRP
;
A
#
# COMPACT_ATOMS: atom_id res chain seq x y z
N MET A 1 16.75 -45.77 18.37
CA MET A 1 15.69 -45.07 17.61
C MET A 1 15.67 -43.63 18.11
N GLN A 2 16.16 -42.71 17.30
CA GLN A 2 16.40 -41.31 17.66
C GLN A 2 15.14 -40.50 17.34
N ALA A 3 14.59 -39.81 18.35
CA ALA A 3 13.39 -38.98 18.22
C ALA A 3 13.70 -37.72 17.40
N ALA A 4 12.95 -37.54 16.31
CA ALA A 4 13.02 -36.35 15.47
C ALA A 4 12.45 -35.13 16.23
N LYS A 5 13.23 -34.05 16.31
CA LYS A 5 12.77 -32.73 16.81
C LYS A 5 11.94 -32.04 15.73
N PRO A 6 10.85 -31.31 16.07
CA PRO A 6 10.12 -30.53 15.09
C PRO A 6 10.93 -29.26 14.74
N ALA A 7 11.03 -28.99 13.44
CA ALA A 7 11.65 -27.82 12.88
C ALA A 7 10.91 -26.55 13.32
N GLY A 8 11.63 -25.60 13.92
CA GLY A 8 11.09 -24.30 14.27
C GLY A 8 10.71 -23.51 13.02
N VAL A 9 9.44 -23.14 12.92
CA VAL A 9 8.93 -22.21 11.91
C VAL A 9 9.61 -20.86 12.13
N GLY A 10 10.47 -20.47 11.19
CA GLY A 10 11.12 -19.18 11.18
C GLY A 10 10.08 -18.07 11.11
N LYS A 11 10.04 -17.20 12.13
CA LYS A 11 9.26 -15.96 12.11
C LYS A 11 9.70 -15.12 10.90
N SER A 12 8.76 -14.85 10.02
CA SER A 12 8.91 -14.05 8.81
C SER A 12 9.32 -12.62 9.15
N ASN A 13 10.61 -12.31 8.96
CA ASN A 13 11.18 -10.96 9.07
C ASN A 13 10.83 -10.06 7.86
N GLN A 14 9.73 -10.37 7.18
CA GLN A 14 9.37 -9.84 5.86
C GLN A 14 8.54 -8.54 5.94
N SER A 15 7.76 -8.36 7.02
CA SER A 15 6.92 -7.18 7.24
C SER A 15 7.74 -5.89 7.46
N SER A 16 8.90 -5.97 8.12
CA SER A 16 9.76 -4.82 8.40
C SER A 16 10.48 -4.29 7.15
N LYS A 17 10.88 -5.18 6.23
CA LYS A 17 11.49 -4.78 4.94
C LYS A 17 10.49 -4.11 4.00
N GLY A 18 9.24 -4.60 3.96
CA GLY A 18 8.18 -3.98 3.17
C GLY A 18 7.83 -2.57 3.65
N ASN A 19 7.84 -2.32 4.96
CA ASN A 19 7.48 -1.02 5.53
C ASN A 19 8.55 0.06 5.32
N ALA A 20 9.84 -0.29 5.41
CA ALA A 20 10.92 0.64 5.06
C ALA A 20 10.86 1.10 3.59
N SER A 21 10.54 0.17 2.68
CA SER A 21 10.37 0.49 1.26
C SER A 21 9.17 1.43 1.01
N LYS A 22 8.05 1.22 1.72
CA LYS A 22 6.86 2.09 1.62
C LYS A 22 7.16 3.53 2.06
N VAL A 23 7.92 3.71 3.13
CA VAL A 23 8.32 5.04 3.62
C VAL A 23 9.16 5.77 2.57
N LEU A 24 10.12 5.09 1.94
CA LEU A 24 10.94 5.67 0.88
C LEU A 24 10.12 6.06 -0.35
N VAL A 25 9.17 5.21 -0.78
CA VAL A 25 8.25 5.52 -1.89
C VAL A 25 7.39 6.75 -1.57
N ILE A 26 6.83 6.83 -0.36
CA ILE A 26 6.03 7.99 0.06
C ILE A 26 6.88 9.26 0.11
N GLN A 27 8.12 9.18 0.60
CA GLN A 27 9.04 10.32 0.62
C GLN A 27 9.34 10.82 -0.80
N GLU A 28 9.56 9.90 -1.74
CA GLU A 28 9.79 10.24 -3.14
C GLU A 28 8.56 10.89 -3.78
N TYR A 29 7.35 10.37 -3.52
CA TYR A 29 6.10 10.98 -4.00
C TYR A 29 5.92 12.39 -3.44
N LYS A 30 6.19 12.61 -2.15
CA LYS A 30 6.17 13.95 -1.55
C LYS A 30 7.19 14.90 -2.19
N ARG A 31 8.38 14.40 -2.51
CA ARG A 31 9.42 15.18 -3.20
C ARG A 31 8.95 15.58 -4.60
N ARG A 32 8.52 14.61 -5.42
CA ARG A 32 7.98 14.85 -6.77
C ARG A 32 6.83 15.85 -6.76
N LEU A 33 5.92 15.77 -5.81
CA LEU A 33 4.82 16.73 -5.68
C LEU A 33 5.34 18.15 -5.46
N ARG A 34 6.23 18.34 -4.47
CA ARG A 34 6.78 19.67 -4.14
C ARG A 34 7.56 20.25 -5.31
N ASP A 35 8.39 19.45 -5.95
CA ASP A 35 9.27 19.90 -7.03
C ASP A 35 8.46 20.32 -8.26
N ASN A 36 7.44 19.54 -8.63
CA ASN A 36 6.57 19.88 -9.77
C ASN A 36 5.67 21.09 -9.48
N ILE A 37 5.10 21.22 -8.28
CA ILE A 37 4.33 22.42 -7.90
C ILE A 37 5.22 23.67 -7.93
N ARG A 38 6.45 23.57 -7.39
CA ARG A 38 7.43 24.65 -7.42
C ARG A 38 7.73 25.07 -8.86
N SER A 39 8.08 24.10 -9.71
CA SER A 39 8.39 24.36 -11.12
C SER A 39 7.23 25.01 -11.87
N LEU A 40 6.00 24.53 -11.63
CA LEU A 40 4.79 25.11 -12.21
C LEU A 40 4.62 26.58 -11.81
N ASN A 41 4.70 26.87 -10.51
CA ASN A 41 4.56 28.22 -9.98
C ASN A 41 5.64 29.18 -10.48
N GLU A 42 6.91 28.76 -10.42
CA GLU A 42 8.05 29.58 -10.84
C GLU A 42 7.98 29.90 -12.33
N ASN A 43 7.66 28.93 -13.18
CA ASN A 43 7.50 29.16 -14.62
C ASN A 43 6.29 30.02 -14.93
N PHE A 44 5.17 29.84 -14.21
CA PHE A 44 3.97 30.66 -14.39
C PHE A 44 4.24 32.14 -14.04
N VAL A 45 4.86 32.40 -12.89
CA VAL A 45 5.23 33.77 -12.46
C VAL A 45 6.16 34.43 -13.48
N GLN A 46 7.16 33.70 -13.96
CA GLN A 46 8.11 34.23 -14.94
C GLN A 46 7.47 34.44 -16.32
N LEU A 47 6.52 33.59 -16.73
CA LEU A 47 5.74 33.78 -17.95
C LEU A 47 4.90 35.06 -17.89
N ILE A 48 4.20 35.28 -16.77
CA ILE A 48 3.40 36.50 -16.56
C ILE A 48 4.30 37.74 -16.51
N THR A 49 5.48 37.63 -15.89
CA THR A 49 6.45 38.73 -15.83
C THR A 49 6.98 39.10 -17.22
N ALA A 50 7.31 38.10 -18.04
CA ALA A 50 7.76 38.31 -19.42
C ALA A 50 6.65 38.86 -20.35
N ALA A 51 5.38 38.55 -20.05
CA ALA A 51 4.23 39.05 -20.80
C ALA A 51 3.85 40.50 -20.49
N LYS A 52 4.38 41.10 -19.41
CA LYS A 52 4.09 42.49 -19.04
C LYS A 52 4.71 43.46 -20.06
N ILE A 53 3.87 44.20 -20.76
CA ILE A 53 4.28 45.30 -21.64
C ILE A 53 4.77 46.46 -20.77
N LYS A 54 6.00 46.92 -20.97
CA LYS A 54 6.54 48.10 -20.29
C LYS A 54 6.18 49.35 -21.10
N GLN A 55 5.74 50.42 -20.45
CA GLN A 55 5.43 51.70 -21.12
C GLN A 55 6.61 52.30 -21.91
N GLU A 56 7.85 51.92 -21.59
CA GLU A 56 9.04 52.33 -22.36
C GLU A 56 9.17 51.61 -23.72
N ASP A 57 8.50 50.47 -23.92
CA ASP A 57 8.48 49.75 -25.19
C ASP A 57 7.50 50.39 -26.21
N GLU A 58 6.62 51.30 -25.75
CA GLU A 58 5.65 52.03 -26.58
C GLU A 58 6.25 53.27 -27.29
N VAL A 59 7.50 53.65 -27.01
CA VAL A 59 8.08 54.91 -27.52
C VAL A 59 9.30 54.68 -28.42
N HIS A 60 9.02 54.45 -29.70
CA HIS A 60 9.68 55.15 -30.83
C HIS A 60 11.22 55.13 -30.93
N LYS A 61 11.96 54.15 -30.41
CA LYS A 61 13.42 54.08 -30.59
C LYS A 61 13.87 52.73 -31.15
N CYS A 62 14.00 52.69 -32.48
CA CYS A 62 14.53 51.60 -33.33
C CYS A 62 13.57 50.45 -33.69
N PRO A 63 12.87 50.55 -34.84
CA PRO A 63 12.01 49.46 -35.38
C PRO A 63 12.77 48.15 -35.62
N ASN A 64 14.11 48.21 -35.77
CA ASN A 64 14.96 47.05 -36.09
C ASN A 64 15.96 46.71 -34.97
N GLY A 65 16.10 47.55 -33.94
CA GLY A 65 17.19 47.46 -32.95
C GLY A 65 16.96 46.45 -31.82
N ARG A 66 15.71 46.08 -31.55
CA ARG A 66 15.34 45.16 -30.45
C ARG A 66 14.81 43.80 -30.92
N MET A 67 14.90 43.50 -32.22
CA MET A 67 14.35 42.25 -32.80
C MET A 67 14.92 41.00 -32.12
N ALA A 68 16.22 41.02 -31.78
CA ALA A 68 16.88 39.94 -31.05
C ALA A 68 16.34 39.77 -29.62
N GLU A 69 16.07 40.86 -28.91
CA GLU A 69 15.50 40.85 -27.55
C GLU A 69 14.07 40.30 -27.58
N HIS A 70 13.22 40.77 -28.50
CA HIS A 70 11.86 40.26 -28.68
C HIS A 70 11.84 38.77 -29.05
N ALA A 71 12.74 38.33 -29.94
CA ALA A 71 12.87 36.92 -30.29
C ALA A 71 13.29 36.06 -29.09
N THR A 72 14.21 36.58 -28.26
CA THR A 72 14.67 35.92 -27.03
C THR A 72 13.55 35.78 -26.01
N THR A 73 12.84 36.88 -25.70
CA THR A 73 11.69 36.87 -24.79
C THR A 73 10.60 35.92 -25.29
N ARG A 74 10.30 35.93 -26.59
CA ARG A 74 9.32 35.02 -27.20
C ARG A 74 9.74 33.56 -27.04
N TYR A 75 11.01 33.24 -27.24
CA TYR A 75 11.53 31.88 -27.08
C TYR A 75 11.47 31.45 -25.61
N GLU A 76 11.90 32.32 -24.69
CA GLU A 76 11.82 32.08 -23.26
C GLU A 76 10.38 31.78 -22.81
N MET A 77 9.41 32.60 -23.24
CA MET A 77 8.00 32.36 -22.93
C MET A 77 7.50 31.00 -23.44
N LYS A 78 7.91 30.57 -24.64
CA LYS A 78 7.57 29.25 -25.17
C LYS A 78 8.15 28.12 -24.32
N VAL A 79 9.42 28.24 -23.92
CA VAL A 79 10.08 27.24 -23.06
C VAL A 79 9.37 27.15 -21.71
N ARG A 80 9.02 28.29 -21.11
CA ARG A 80 8.28 28.35 -19.85
C ARG A 80 6.92 27.68 -19.93
N ALA A 81 6.15 27.96 -20.99
CA ALA A 81 4.88 27.31 -21.23
C ALA A 81 5.05 25.78 -21.35
N ALA A 82 6.07 25.32 -22.07
CA ALA A 82 6.36 23.89 -22.19
C ALA A 82 6.73 23.25 -20.84
N LEU A 83 7.50 23.94 -19.99
CA LEU A 83 7.86 23.47 -18.65
C LEU A 83 6.65 23.38 -17.71
N ILE A 84 5.69 24.31 -17.81
CA ILE A 84 4.41 24.24 -17.08
C ILE A 84 3.64 22.97 -17.48
N VAL A 85 3.48 22.73 -18.79
CA VAL A 85 2.79 21.53 -19.29
C VAL A 85 3.49 20.25 -18.85
N LYS A 86 4.83 20.23 -18.89
CA LYS A 86 5.62 19.10 -18.39
C LYS A 86 5.37 18.85 -16.90
N ALA A 87 5.37 19.89 -16.06
CA ALA A 87 5.08 19.73 -14.63
C ALA A 87 3.66 19.19 -14.39
N CYS A 88 2.66 19.62 -15.17
CA CYS A 88 1.30 19.08 -15.10
C CYS A 88 1.22 17.60 -15.49
N ASP A 89 1.95 17.18 -16.53
CA ASP A 89 2.03 15.78 -16.95
C ASP A 89 2.68 14.91 -15.87
N GLU A 90 3.78 15.39 -15.28
CA GLU A 90 4.45 14.70 -14.17
C GLU A 90 3.57 14.57 -12.91
N LEU A 91 2.74 15.57 -12.60
CA LEU A 91 1.73 15.48 -11.54
C LEU A 91 0.62 14.46 -11.86
N SER A 92 0.23 14.35 -13.13
CA SER A 92 -0.74 13.35 -13.59
C SER A 92 -0.18 11.93 -13.48
N LYS A 93 1.09 11.73 -13.86
CA LYS A 93 1.81 10.46 -13.64
C LYS A 93 1.88 10.12 -12.16
N LEU A 94 2.29 11.08 -11.31
CA LEU A 94 2.34 10.87 -9.86
C LEU A 94 0.98 10.45 -9.29
N THR A 95 -0.12 11.00 -9.80
CA THR A 95 -1.48 10.62 -9.40
C THR A 95 -1.78 9.15 -9.75
N ASN A 96 -1.35 8.68 -10.93
CA ASN A 96 -1.51 7.29 -11.31
C ASN A 96 -0.63 6.36 -10.48
N ASP A 97 0.63 6.73 -10.24
CA ASP A 97 1.57 5.98 -9.39
C ASP A 97 1.02 5.82 -7.95
N LEU A 98 0.33 6.85 -7.43
CA LEU A 98 -0.35 6.80 -6.14
C LEU A 98 -1.52 5.83 -6.13
N LYS A 99 -2.36 5.83 -7.19
CA LYS A 99 -3.48 4.88 -7.31
C LYS A 99 -2.96 3.45 -7.34
N GLU A 100 -1.95 3.17 -8.16
CA GLU A 100 -1.36 1.83 -8.25
C GLU A 100 -0.77 1.38 -6.91
N PHE A 101 -0.02 2.26 -6.23
CA PHE A 101 0.53 1.97 -4.91
C PHE A 101 -0.55 1.62 -3.88
N LEU A 102 -1.65 2.40 -3.84
CA LEU A 102 -2.75 2.16 -2.90
C LEU A 102 -3.50 0.87 -3.22
N ILE A 103 -3.84 0.63 -4.49
CA ILE A 103 -4.57 -0.57 -4.92
C ILE A 103 -3.75 -1.84 -4.61
N LEU A 104 -2.49 -1.88 -5.03
CA LEU A 104 -1.65 -3.07 -4.87
C LEU A 104 -1.33 -3.37 -3.40
N HIS A 105 -1.10 -2.34 -2.59
CA HIS A 105 -0.81 -2.54 -1.18
C HIS A 105 -2.06 -3.02 -0.42
N ASP A 106 -3.23 -2.43 -0.69
CA ASP A 106 -4.47 -2.80 -0.01
C ASP A 106 -4.83 -4.28 -0.23
N PHE A 107 -4.61 -4.81 -1.44
CA PHE A 107 -4.80 -6.24 -1.70
C PHE A 107 -3.85 -7.14 -0.90
N ASN A 108 -2.56 -6.79 -0.81
CA ASN A 108 -1.60 -7.57 -0.02
C ASN A 108 -1.98 -7.57 1.47
N PHE A 109 -2.34 -6.40 2.01
CA PHE A 109 -2.82 -6.29 3.39
C PHE A 109 -4.09 -7.11 3.62
N LEU A 110 -5.05 -7.05 2.70
CA LEU A 110 -6.29 -7.82 2.77
C LEU A 110 -6.01 -9.32 2.73
N THR A 111 -5.12 -9.79 1.86
CA THR A 111 -4.70 -11.20 1.80
C THR A 111 -4.07 -11.65 3.12
N GLU A 112 -3.18 -10.86 3.71
CA GLU A 112 -2.58 -11.16 5.02
C GLU A 112 -3.64 -11.21 6.13
N ALA A 113 -4.58 -10.28 6.13
CA ALA A 113 -5.66 -10.22 7.11
C ALA A 113 -6.62 -11.41 6.99
N ILE A 114 -7.00 -11.79 5.77
CA ILE A 114 -7.83 -12.97 5.50
C ILE A 114 -7.11 -14.23 5.95
N SER A 115 -5.87 -14.43 5.52
CA SER A 115 -5.09 -15.62 5.89
C SER A 115 -4.91 -15.74 7.40
N LYS A 116 -4.70 -14.62 8.10
CA LYS A 116 -4.67 -14.60 9.57
C LYS A 116 -6.01 -15.03 10.18
N ALA A 117 -7.12 -14.48 9.69
CA ALA A 117 -8.45 -14.82 10.19
C ALA A 117 -8.82 -16.30 9.93
N GLU A 118 -8.46 -16.84 8.76
CA GLU A 118 -8.63 -18.26 8.43
C GLU A 118 -7.85 -19.16 9.39
N ASN A 119 -6.56 -18.86 9.62
CA ASN A 119 -5.73 -19.62 10.57
C ASN A 119 -6.31 -19.58 12.00
N GLU A 120 -6.76 -18.42 12.47
CA GLU A 120 -7.40 -18.29 13.78
C GLU A 120 -8.71 -19.07 13.88
N CYS A 121 -9.47 -19.15 12.78
CA CYS A 121 -10.70 -19.94 12.70
C CYS A 121 -10.39 -21.43 12.76
N ASP A 122 -9.43 -21.89 11.97
CA ASP A 122 -8.97 -23.29 11.94
C ASP A 122 -8.46 -23.75 13.31
N ASP A 123 -7.68 -22.91 14.00
CA ASP A 123 -7.19 -23.22 15.34
C ASP A 123 -8.33 -23.35 16.36
N LYS A 124 -9.33 -22.45 16.31
CA LYS A 124 -10.53 -22.53 17.14
C LYS A 124 -11.33 -23.79 16.84
N LEU A 125 -11.51 -24.12 15.56
CA LEU A 125 -12.22 -25.32 15.13
C LEU A 125 -11.50 -26.58 15.64
N ARG A 126 -10.19 -26.68 15.46
CA ARG A 126 -9.37 -27.79 15.98
C ARG A 126 -9.50 -27.95 17.49
N HIS A 127 -9.49 -26.83 18.22
CA HIS A 127 -9.67 -26.84 19.67
C HIS A 127 -11.05 -27.36 20.08
N GLN A 128 -12.12 -26.89 19.44
CA GLN A 128 -13.48 -27.35 19.72
C GLN A 128 -13.68 -28.82 19.34
N LEU A 129 -13.13 -29.25 18.21
CA LEU A 129 -13.24 -30.63 17.73
C LEU A 129 -12.52 -31.60 18.67
N LYS A 130 -11.36 -31.20 19.20
CA LYS A 130 -10.66 -31.94 20.25
C LYS A 130 -11.53 -32.06 21.51
N LYS A 131 -12.03 -30.94 22.03
CA LYS A 131 -12.89 -30.92 23.23
C LYS A 131 -14.13 -31.80 23.06
N HIS A 132 -14.77 -31.75 21.89
CA HIS A 132 -15.91 -32.58 21.57
C HIS A 132 -15.56 -34.07 21.56
N ASN A 133 -14.42 -34.45 20.96
CA ASN A 133 -13.97 -35.84 20.98
C ASN A 133 -13.63 -36.33 22.39
N ASP A 134 -12.98 -35.52 23.21
CA ASP A 134 -12.67 -35.86 24.60
C ASP A 134 -13.97 -36.14 25.39
N LEU A 135 -14.97 -35.25 25.27
CA LEU A 135 -16.30 -35.44 25.88
C LEU A 135 -17.01 -36.69 25.37
N ARG A 136 -16.95 -36.97 24.06
CA ARG A 136 -17.53 -38.19 23.49
C ARG A 136 -16.91 -39.45 24.08
N ILE A 137 -15.59 -39.46 24.29
CA ILE A 137 -14.88 -40.57 24.91
C ILE A 137 -15.33 -40.74 26.36
N ASP A 138 -15.46 -39.65 27.11
CA ASP A 138 -15.88 -39.72 28.52
C ASP A 138 -17.33 -40.20 28.67
N ILE A 139 -18.24 -39.75 27.80
CA ILE A 139 -19.62 -40.28 27.76
C ILE A 139 -19.63 -41.77 27.43
N ALA A 140 -18.82 -42.21 26.46
CA ALA A 140 -18.74 -43.63 26.09
C ALA A 140 -18.23 -44.50 27.26
N LYS A 141 -17.29 -43.99 28.07
CA LYS A 141 -16.84 -44.66 29.30
C LYS A 141 -17.98 -44.79 30.31
N ILE A 142 -18.71 -43.70 30.57
CA ILE A 142 -19.83 -43.71 31.51
C ILE A 142 -20.89 -44.73 31.07
N VAL A 143 -21.24 -44.75 29.78
CA VAL A 143 -22.20 -45.73 29.24
C VAL A 143 -21.70 -47.16 29.45
N PHE A 144 -20.42 -47.42 29.16
CA PHE A 144 -19.81 -48.73 29.36
C PHE A 144 -19.82 -49.16 30.83
N ASP A 145 -19.49 -48.25 31.74
CA ASP A 145 -19.49 -48.52 33.18
C ASP A 145 -20.91 -48.85 33.69
N VAL A 146 -21.92 -48.10 33.23
CA VAL A 146 -23.34 -48.37 33.55
C VAL A 146 -23.80 -49.72 32.99
N ASP A 147 -23.47 -50.04 31.74
CA ASP A 147 -23.82 -51.33 31.14
C ASP A 147 -23.17 -52.50 31.90
N LYS A 148 -21.92 -52.32 32.34
CA LYS A 148 -21.19 -53.32 33.13
C LYS A 148 -21.85 -53.51 34.50
N GLU A 149 -22.18 -52.44 35.21
CA GLU A 149 -22.85 -52.51 36.52
C GLU A 149 -24.23 -53.18 36.40
N LEU A 150 -25.00 -52.86 35.34
CA LEU A 150 -26.26 -53.51 35.04
C LEU A 150 -26.08 -55.02 34.80
N GLN A 151 -25.06 -55.43 34.06
CA GLN A 151 -24.76 -56.85 33.88
C GLN A 151 -24.35 -57.51 35.19
N GLU A 152 -23.53 -56.88 36.02
CA GLU A 152 -23.07 -57.47 37.28
C GLU A 152 -24.20 -57.64 38.31
N HIS A 153 -25.16 -56.72 38.35
CA HIS A 153 -26.21 -56.68 39.37
C HIS A 153 -27.58 -57.22 38.91
N PHE A 154 -27.88 -57.15 37.62
CA PHE A 154 -29.21 -57.48 37.08
C PHE A 154 -29.21 -58.57 36.01
N SER A 155 -28.05 -59.15 35.65
CA SER A 155 -28.05 -60.41 34.92
C SER A 155 -28.67 -61.50 35.79
N LEU A 156 -29.93 -61.81 35.53
CA LEU A 156 -30.51 -63.09 35.93
C LEU A 156 -29.68 -64.18 35.26
N ARG A 157 -28.81 -64.83 36.04
CA ARG A 157 -28.31 -66.17 35.68
C ARG A 157 -29.56 -67.04 35.44
N PRO A 158 -29.65 -67.76 34.30
CA PRO A 158 -30.64 -68.82 34.18
C PRO A 158 -30.47 -69.84 35.31
#